data_AF-A0A2N5KTC1-F1
#
_entry.id   AF-A0A2N5KTC1-F1
#
_cell.length_a   1.000
_cell.length_b   1.000
_cell.length_c   1.000
_cell.angle_alpha   90.00
_cell.angle_beta   90.00
_cell.angle_gamma   90.00
#
_symmetry.space_group_name_H-M   'P 1'
#
loop_
_entity.id
_entity.type
_entity.pdbx_description
1 polymer ?
#
loop_
_entity_poly.entity_id
_entity_poly.type
_entity_poly.pdbx_seq_one_letter_code
_entity_poly.pdbx_strand_id
1 'polypeptide(L)'
;MTRLLITAKALIPGTTKTRLRLRPEATARLQSAVIGDAVEKASALGPTVVAGTPADALNLVEPLLPQGVRLFAQGGGTSGRGCSTPPRASSRRAWSPS
;
A
#
# COMPACT_ATOMS: atom_id res chain seq x y z
N MET A 1 4.78 -1.24 -21.37
CA MET A 1 4.67 -0.01 -20.55
C MET A 1 4.83 -0.38 -19.09
N THR A 2 5.88 0.11 -18.44
CA THR A 2 6.18 -0.18 -17.03
C THR A 2 5.44 0.81 -16.13
N ARG A 3 4.81 0.34 -15.06
CA ARG A 3 4.15 1.20 -14.05
C ARG A 3 5.00 1.24 -12.79
N LEU A 4 5.10 2.42 -12.17
CA LEU A 4 5.76 2.59 -10.90
C LEU A 4 4.79 2.27 -9.76
N LEU A 5 5.25 1.47 -8.81
CA LEU A 5 4.48 1.05 -7.65
C LEU A 5 5.06 1.66 -6.38
N ILE A 6 4.24 2.41 -5.66
CA ILE A 6 4.57 2.92 -4.32
C ILE A 6 3.70 2.19 -3.31
N THR A 7 4.31 1.64 -2.27
CA THR A 7 3.58 1.06 -1.14
C THR A 7 3.49 2.07 -0.01
N ALA A 8 2.29 2.31 0.48
CA ALA A 8 2.00 3.27 1.53
C ALA A 8 1.22 2.60 2.66
N LYS A 9 1.62 2.88 3.90
CA LYS A 9 0.82 2.56 5.07
C LYS A 9 0.00 3.80 5.45
N ALA A 10 -1.23 3.59 5.88
CA ALA A 10 -2.16 4.65 6.26
C ALA A 10 -1.58 5.45 7.41
N LEU A 11 -1.98 6.71 7.46
CA LEU A 11 -1.45 7.73 8.35
C LEU A 11 -2.12 7.69 9.72
N ILE A 12 -2.20 6.52 10.32
CA ILE A 12 -2.80 6.33 11.64
C ILE A 12 -1.69 6.54 12.69
N PRO A 13 -1.80 7.57 13.55
CA PRO A 13 -0.82 7.86 14.59
C PRO A 13 -0.52 6.62 15.45
N GLY A 14 0.76 6.40 15.75
CA GLY A 14 1.20 5.30 16.63
C GLY A 14 1.22 3.92 15.97
N THR A 15 0.76 3.77 14.73
CA THR A 15 0.80 2.49 13.99
C THR A 15 1.92 2.43 12.95
N THR A 16 2.52 3.58 12.67
CA THR A 16 3.54 3.76 11.65
C THR A 16 4.80 4.36 12.23
N LYS A 17 5.96 3.92 11.70
CA LYS A 17 7.29 4.41 12.05
C LYS A 17 7.50 4.61 13.58
N THR A 18 6.99 3.67 14.39
CA THR A 18 6.99 3.70 15.86
C THR A 18 8.38 3.71 16.50
N ARG A 19 9.42 3.42 15.72
CA ARG A 19 10.82 3.52 16.13
C ARG A 19 11.36 4.96 16.06
N LEU A 20 10.66 5.87 15.40
CA LEU A 20 10.99 7.30 15.47
C LEU A 20 10.60 7.80 16.86
N ARG A 21 11.55 8.44 17.54
CA ARG A 21 11.33 9.09 18.85
C ARG A 21 10.59 10.43 18.68
N LEU A 22 9.51 10.42 17.92
CA LEU A 22 8.65 11.57 17.65
C LEU A 22 7.27 11.30 18.25
N ARG A 23 6.50 12.37 18.47
CA ARG A 23 5.09 12.22 18.83
C ARG A 23 4.33 11.50 17.70
N PRO A 24 3.33 10.66 18.01
CA PRO A 24 2.56 9.92 17.01
C PRO A 24 2.01 10.80 15.87
N GLU A 25 1.55 11.99 16.19
CA GLU A 25 0.98 12.96 15.24
C GLU A 25 2.06 13.56 14.34
N ALA A 26 3.22 13.89 14.90
CA ALA A 26 4.37 14.38 14.15
C ALA A 26 4.89 13.29 13.19
N THR A 27 4.84 12.03 13.61
CA THR A 27 5.21 10.88 12.78
C THR A 27 4.25 10.69 11.61
N ALA A 28 2.94 10.78 11.85
CA ALA A 28 1.93 10.70 10.80
C ALA A 28 2.09 11.84 9.77
N ARG A 29 2.34 13.07 10.22
CA ARG A 29 2.62 14.22 9.34
C ARG A 29 3.91 14.06 8.54
N LEU A 30 4.97 13.53 9.15
CA LEU A 30 6.21 13.27 8.43
C LEU A 30 5.99 12.21 7.34
N GLN A 31 5.26 11.15 7.67
CA GLN A 31 4.94 10.11 6.71
C GLN A 31 4.07 10.63 5.56
N SER A 32 3.11 11.51 5.82
CA SER A 32 2.29 12.11 4.76
C SER A 32 3.15 12.92 3.78
N ALA A 33 4.09 13.72 4.28
CA ALA A 33 5.01 14.48 3.46
C ALA A 33 5.92 13.58 2.59
N VAL A 34 6.44 12.50 3.17
CA VAL A 34 7.29 11.53 2.45
C VAL A 34 6.50 10.81 1.36
N ILE A 35 5.26 10.40 1.64
CA ILE A 35 4.40 9.76 0.64
C ILE A 35 4.10 10.74 -0.50
N GLY A 36 3.73 11.99 -0.18
CA GLY A 36 3.46 13.02 -1.18
C GLY A 36 4.66 13.25 -2.10
N ASP A 37 5.84 13.50 -1.53
CA ASP A 37 7.08 13.74 -2.29
C ASP A 37 7.47 12.53 -3.16
N ALA A 38 7.31 11.31 -2.64
CA ALA A 38 7.58 10.09 -3.41
C ALA A 38 6.63 9.92 -4.60
N VAL A 39 5.34 10.19 -4.39
CA VAL A 39 4.32 10.06 -5.44
C VAL A 39 4.50 11.14 -6.51
N GLU A 40 4.78 12.38 -6.11
CA GLU A 40 5.06 13.49 -7.03
C GLU A 40 6.23 13.13 -7.96
N LYS A 41 7.37 12.73 -7.38
CA LYS A 41 8.57 12.37 -8.14
C LYS A 41 8.36 11.15 -9.03
N ALA A 42 7.67 10.11 -8.54
CA ALA A 42 7.37 8.94 -9.36
C ALA A 42 6.44 9.28 -10.53
N SER A 43 5.42 10.11 -10.29
CA SER A 43 4.46 10.51 -11.33
C SER A 43 5.12 11.30 -12.45
N ALA A 44 6.16 12.09 -12.14
CA ALA A 44 6.97 12.77 -13.14
C ALA A 44 7.79 11.82 -14.03
N LEU A 45 8.10 10.62 -13.56
CA LEU A 45 8.88 9.61 -14.29
C LEU A 45 8.02 8.65 -15.11
N GLY A 46 6.73 8.51 -14.77
CA GLY A 46 5.80 7.69 -15.54
C GLY A 46 4.52 7.31 -14.80
N PRO A 47 3.71 6.43 -15.42
CA PRO A 47 2.44 6.00 -14.84
C PRO A 47 2.63 5.36 -13.46
N THR A 48 2.05 5.98 -12.43
CA THR A 48 2.27 5.62 -11.03
C THR A 48 1.00 5.07 -10.39
N VAL A 49 1.18 4.06 -9.54
CA VAL A 49 0.12 3.40 -8.77
C VAL A 49 0.57 3.32 -7.31
N VAL A 50 -0.35 3.59 -6.39
CA VAL A 50 -0.12 3.52 -4.94
C VAL A 50 -0.92 2.36 -4.35
N ALA A 51 -0.23 1.49 -3.62
CA ALA A 51 -0.81 0.41 -2.82
C ALA A 51 -0.93 0.87 -1.37
N GLY A 52 -2.14 1.07 -0.87
CA GLY A 52 -2.38 1.52 0.51
C GLY A 52 -2.75 0.37 1.46
N THR A 53 -2.27 0.44 2.70
CA THR A 53 -2.62 -0.50 3.79
C THR A 53 -2.88 0.24 5.11
N PRO A 54 -3.88 -0.13 5.92
CA PRO A 54 -4.93 -1.10 5.65
C PRO A 54 -6.01 -0.53 4.71
N ALA A 55 -6.85 -1.41 4.16
CA ALA A 55 -7.84 -1.06 3.12
C ALA A 55 -8.94 -0.10 3.61
N ASP A 56 -9.28 -0.16 4.88
CA ASP A 56 -10.26 0.68 5.57
C ASP A 56 -9.77 2.11 5.83
N ALA A 57 -8.47 2.35 5.71
CA ALA A 57 -7.84 3.64 5.97
C ALA A 57 -7.24 4.30 4.72
N LEU A 58 -7.67 3.88 3.52
CA LEU A 58 -7.24 4.46 2.25
C LEU A 58 -7.64 5.93 2.07
N ASN A 59 -8.76 6.33 2.67
CA ASN A 59 -9.25 7.70 2.71
C ASN A 59 -8.24 8.68 3.35
N LEU A 60 -7.28 8.18 4.14
CA LEU A 60 -6.20 9.00 4.70
C LEU A 60 -5.05 9.23 3.70
N VAL A 61 -4.92 8.38 2.69
CA VAL A 61 -3.84 8.44 1.68
C VAL A 61 -4.33 9.14 0.42
N GLU A 62 -5.57 8.94 0.03
CA GLU A 62 -6.19 9.50 -1.18
C GLU A 62 -5.99 11.03 -1.35
N PRO A 63 -6.13 11.87 -0.30
CA PRO A 63 -5.94 13.33 -0.45
C PRO A 63 -4.50 13.75 -0.77
N LEU A 64 -3.53 12.85 -0.61
CA LEU A 64 -2.11 13.12 -0.87
C LEU A 64 -1.70 12.79 -2.30
N LEU A 65 -2.61 12.19 -3.09
CA LEU A 65 -2.30 11.70 -4.41
C LEU A 65 -2.59 12.77 -5.46
N PRO A 66 -1.65 13.06 -6.37
CA PRO A 66 -1.91 13.86 -7.56
C PRO A 66 -3.01 13.23 -8.42
N GLN A 67 -3.69 14.07 -9.20
CA GLN A 67 -4.68 13.60 -10.17
C GLN A 67 -4.07 12.57 -11.12
N GLY A 68 -4.80 11.47 -11.37
CA GLY A 68 -4.37 10.40 -12.28
C GLY A 68 -3.56 9.27 -11.63
N VAL A 69 -3.10 9.42 -10.37
CA VAL A 69 -2.48 8.32 -9.62
C VAL A 69 -3.56 7.38 -9.11
N ARG A 70 -3.45 6.10 -9.45
CA ARG A 70 -4.41 5.08 -8.99
C ARG A 70 -4.05 4.61 -7.58
N LEU A 71 -5.00 4.65 -6.66
CA LEU A 71 -4.89 4.05 -5.33
C LEU A 71 -5.58 2.68 -5.32
N PHE A 72 -4.94 1.66 -4.76
CA PHE A 72 -5.57 0.37 -4.51
C PHE A 72 -5.31 -0.14 -3.10
N ALA A 73 -6.28 -0.85 -2.55
CA ALA A 73 -6.14 -1.54 -1.27
C ALA A 73 -5.19 -2.72 -1.43
N GLN A 74 -4.09 -2.71 -0.69
CA GLN A 74 -3.29 -3.90 -0.49
C GLN A 74 -3.92 -4.69 0.67
N GLY A 75 -4.35 -5.92 0.36
CA GLY A 75 -4.87 -6.83 1.38
C GLY A 75 -3.85 -7.02 2.50
N GLY A 76 -4.32 -7.21 3.74
CA GLY A 76 -3.51 -7.37 4.95
C GLY A 76 -2.68 -8.66 5.00
N GLY A 77 -1.98 -9.00 3.93
CA GLY A 77 -0.86 -9.92 3.96
C GLY A 77 0.33 -9.18 4.54
N THR A 78 0.84 -9.67 5.65
CA THR A 78 2.01 -9.15 6.36
C THR A 78 3.14 -8.76 5.40
N SER A 79 3.39 -7.46 5.22
CA SER A 79 4.69 -6.99 4.71
C SER A 79 5.75 -7.35 5.74
N GLY A 80 6.32 -8.56 5.61
CA GLY A 80 7.44 -9.02 6.44
C GLY A 80 7.18 -10.22 7.37
N ARG A 81 6.42 -11.24 6.96
CA ARG A 81 6.59 -12.60 7.52
C ARG A 81 6.52 -13.63 6.41
N GLY A 82 7.59 -14.45 6.36
CA GLY A 82 7.78 -15.72 5.67
C GLY A 82 6.87 -16.07 4.49
N CYS A 83 7.50 -16.44 3.37
CA CYS A 83 6.92 -17.39 2.43
C CYS A 83 6.38 -18.59 3.21
N SER A 84 5.11 -18.57 3.56
CA SER A 84 4.37 -19.75 3.96
C SER A 84 3.65 -20.22 2.72
N THR A 85 4.07 -21.40 2.30
CA THR A 85 3.53 -22.24 1.25
C THR A 85 2.01 -22.04 1.10
N PRO A 86 1.48 -21.82 -0.11
CA PRO A 86 0.04 -21.81 -0.29
C PRO A 86 -0.52 -23.15 0.21
N PRO A 87 -1.67 -23.16 0.92
CA PRO A 87 -2.29 -24.41 1.32
C PRO A 87 -2.57 -25.22 0.06
N ARG A 88 -2.14 -26.48 0.06
CA ARG A 88 -2.45 -27.47 -0.98
C ARG A 88 -3.94 -27.39 -1.28
N ALA A 89 -4.28 -27.02 -2.51
CA ALA A 89 -5.63 -27.13 -3.02
C ALA A 89 -6.10 -28.58 -2.84
N SER A 90 -6.99 -28.79 -1.89
CA SER A 90 -7.71 -30.05 -1.73
C SER A 90 -8.61 -30.22 -2.94
N SER A 91 -8.22 -31.16 -3.78
CA SER A 91 -9.02 -31.77 -4.84
C SER A 91 -10.51 -31.87 -4.51
N ARG A 92 -11.37 -31.39 -5.40
CA ARG A 92 -12.59 -32.09 -5.84
C ARG A 92 -13.12 -31.47 -7.13
N ARG A 93 -13.03 -32.27 -8.20
CA ARG A 93 -13.97 -32.52 -9.32
C ARG A 93 -14.65 -31.31 -9.99
N ALA A 94 -14.92 -31.27 -11.27
CA ALA A 94 -14.57 -32.02 -12.48
C ALA A 94 -15.27 -31.18 -13.56
N TRP A 95 -14.57 -30.73 -14.58
CA TRP A 95 -15.22 -30.09 -15.74
C TRP A 95 -14.80 -30.89 -16.97
N SER A 96 -15.78 -31.56 -17.55
CA SER A 96 -15.69 -32.21 -18.87
C SER A 96 -16.34 -31.27 -19.89
N PRO A 97 -15.70 -30.97 -21.02
CA PRO A 97 -16.40 -30.34 -22.13
C PRO A 97 -17.07 -31.43 -22.99
N SER A 98 -18.26 -31.14 -23.46
CA SER A 98 -18.86 -31.72 -24.67
C SER A 98 -19.11 -30.58 -25.64
#